data_AF-A0A6I5P4U9-F1
#
_entry.id   AF-A0A6I5P4U9-F1
#
_cell.length_a   1.000
_cell.length_b   1.000
_cell.length_c   1.000
_cell.angle_alpha   90.00
_cell.angle_beta   90.00
_cell.angle_gamma   90.00
#
_symmetry.space_group_name_H-M   'P 1'
#
loop_
_entity.id
_entity.type
_entity.pdbx_description
1 polymer ?
#
loop_
_entity_poly.entity_id
_entity_poly.type
_entity_poly.pdbx_seq_one_letter_code
_entity_poly.pdbx_strand_id
1 'polypeptide(L)'
;MISPSASPTAVSPRLRAARRRVAAFRQKFGDSHLYFSYHAAFPLALTPELLYKLWANFQTDQAGLALDIPWIAVADLLLSGLCREVGHELYEMDTTVRRELLNQLQKEQRFGSPRIQQLAEFILADIRSANG
;
A
#
# COMPACT_ATOMS: atom_id res chain seq x y z
N MET A 1 22.70 12.88 38.03
CA MET A 1 22.62 11.67 37.20
C MET A 1 21.96 12.05 35.88
N ILE A 2 22.72 12.05 34.79
CA ILE A 2 22.23 12.42 33.45
C ILE A 2 21.71 11.15 32.81
N SER A 3 20.41 11.07 32.51
CA SER A 3 19.82 9.95 31.76
C SER A 3 20.44 9.87 30.36
N PRO A 4 20.75 8.67 29.83
CA PRO A 4 21.34 8.57 28.50
C PRO A 4 20.26 8.86 27.46
N SER A 5 20.51 9.92 26.69
CA SER A 5 19.80 10.28 25.46
C SER A 5 19.79 9.07 24.49
N ALA A 6 18.61 8.64 24.06
CA ALA A 6 18.46 7.60 23.06
C ALA A 6 19.07 8.05 21.72
N SER A 7 19.98 7.24 21.16
CA SER A 7 20.69 7.56 19.91
C SER A 7 19.72 7.73 18.72
N PRO A 8 19.84 8.80 17.92
CA PRO A 8 18.90 9.15 16.84
C PRO A 8 18.93 8.22 15.60
N THR A 9 19.65 7.10 15.65
CA THR A 9 19.90 6.19 14.51
C THR A 9 19.24 4.80 14.64
N ALA A 10 18.56 4.49 15.73
CA ALA A 10 17.92 3.17 15.90
C ALA A 10 16.56 3.09 15.18
N VAL A 11 16.43 2.20 14.19
CA VAL A 11 15.14 1.91 13.53
C VAL A 11 14.12 1.46 14.57
N SER A 12 12.98 2.16 14.66
CA SER A 12 11.98 1.89 15.69
C SER A 12 11.48 0.44 15.65
N PRO A 13 11.19 -0.18 16.82
CA PRO A 13 10.65 -1.56 16.85
C PRO A 13 9.41 -1.75 15.98
N ARG A 14 8.52 -0.75 15.93
CA ARG A 14 7.32 -0.75 15.09
C ARG A 14 7.66 -0.80 13.60
N LEU A 15 8.64 0.00 13.15
CA LEU A 15 9.08 -0.02 11.76
C LEU A 15 9.73 -1.36 11.38
N ARG A 16 10.51 -1.96 12.28
CA ARG A 16 11.05 -3.32 12.07
C ARG A 16 9.94 -4.36 11.94
N ALA A 17 8.92 -4.29 12.79
CA ALA A 17 7.76 -5.19 12.71
C ALA A 17 6.95 -5.01 11.41
N ALA A 18 6.71 -3.76 11.00
CA ALA A 18 6.05 -3.44 9.74
C ALA A 18 6.82 -3.99 8.53
N ARG A 19 8.14 -3.77 8.47
CA ARG A 19 9.00 -4.33 7.41
C ARG A 19 8.94 -5.85 7.35
N ARG A 20 8.94 -6.54 8.50
CA ARG A 20 8.78 -8.00 8.54
C ARG A 20 7.41 -8.45 8.00
N ARG A 21 6.33 -7.75 8.34
CA ARG A 21 4.98 -8.04 7.82
C ARG A 21 4.93 -7.87 6.30
N VAL A 22 5.47 -6.76 5.77
CA VAL A 22 5.55 -6.50 4.32
C VAL A 22 6.40 -7.56 3.62
N ALA A 23 7.57 -7.90 4.17
CA ALA A 23 8.45 -8.93 3.60
C ALA A 23 7.78 -10.31 3.60
N ALA A 24 7.10 -10.70 4.68
CA ALA A 24 6.37 -11.97 4.75
C ALA A 24 5.19 -12.01 3.75
N PHE A 25 4.48 -10.90 3.57
CA PHE A 25 3.42 -10.78 2.57
C PHE A 25 3.98 -10.96 1.15
N ARG A 26 5.06 -10.24 0.80
CA ARG A 26 5.78 -10.40 -0.48
C ARG A 26 6.25 -11.84 -0.67
N GLN A 27 6.84 -12.46 0.35
CA GLN A 27 7.32 -13.84 0.25
C GLN A 27 6.20 -14.84 -0.03
N LYS A 28 5.02 -14.62 0.56
CA LYS A 28 3.87 -15.50 0.38
C LYS A 28 3.21 -15.36 -1.00
N PHE A 29 3.09 -14.14 -1.51
CA PHE A 29 2.25 -13.85 -2.68
C PHE A 29 3.01 -13.35 -3.92
N GLY A 30 4.25 -12.88 -3.75
CA GLY A 30 5.09 -12.36 -4.82
C GLY A 30 5.05 -10.84 -5.00
N ASP A 31 5.79 -10.37 -6.00
CA ASP A 31 6.03 -8.94 -6.25
C ASP A 31 4.79 -8.24 -6.78
N SER A 32 3.97 -8.90 -7.60
CA SER A 32 2.72 -8.34 -8.12
C SER A 32 1.75 -7.93 -6.99
N HIS A 33 1.62 -8.75 -5.95
CA HIS A 33 0.85 -8.40 -4.75
C HIS A 33 1.50 -7.27 -3.93
N LEU A 34 2.83 -7.20 -3.89
CA LEU A 34 3.53 -6.10 -3.24
C LEU A 34 3.28 -4.78 -4.00
N TYR A 35 3.33 -4.78 -5.32
CA TYR A 35 3.01 -3.62 -6.14
C TYR A 35 1.58 -3.16 -5.94
N PHE A 36 0.62 -4.10 -5.87
CA PHE A 36 -0.75 -3.77 -5.52
C PHE A 36 -0.87 -3.15 -4.12
N SER A 37 -0.14 -3.70 -3.14
CA SER A 37 -0.08 -3.15 -1.78
C SER A 37 0.47 -1.71 -1.75
N TYR A 38 1.40 -1.36 -2.62
CA TYR A 38 1.87 0.03 -2.76
C TYR A 38 0.75 0.96 -3.19
N HIS A 39 -0.04 0.58 -4.20
CA HIS A 39 -1.17 1.36 -4.68
C HIS A 39 -2.26 1.49 -3.61
N ALA A 40 -2.60 0.38 -2.95
CA ALA A 40 -3.60 0.34 -1.87
C ALA A 40 -3.16 1.12 -0.62
N ALA A 41 -1.86 1.30 -0.37
CA ALA A 41 -1.39 2.12 0.75
C ALA A 41 -1.66 3.63 0.55
N PHE A 42 -2.02 4.08 -0.66
CA PHE A 42 -2.26 5.48 -0.95
C PHE A 42 -3.55 6.04 -0.31
N PRO A 43 -4.75 5.49 -0.54
CA PRO A 43 -5.94 5.89 0.21
C PRO A 43 -5.81 5.56 1.70
N LEU A 44 -6.57 6.27 2.55
CA LEU A 44 -6.58 6.04 4.00
C LEU A 44 -7.55 4.92 4.38
N ALA A 45 -8.74 4.94 3.81
CA ALA A 45 -9.78 3.94 3.97
C ALA A 45 -9.89 3.09 2.70
N LEU A 46 -10.12 1.80 2.88
CA LEU A 46 -10.18 0.81 1.82
C LEU A 46 -11.55 0.15 1.82
N THR A 47 -12.16 0.08 0.65
CA THR A 47 -13.29 -0.80 0.38
C THR A 47 -12.90 -1.81 -0.70
N PRO A 48 -13.53 -3.00 -0.76
CA PRO A 48 -13.32 -3.93 -1.86
C PRO A 48 -13.54 -3.28 -3.23
N GLU A 49 -14.57 -2.45 -3.37
CA GLU A 49 -14.87 -1.71 -4.61
C GLU A 49 -13.69 -0.81 -5.03
N LEU A 50 -13.20 0.04 -4.13
CA LEU A 50 -12.07 0.92 -4.43
C LEU A 50 -10.81 0.12 -4.83
N LEU A 51 -10.56 -0.98 -4.13
CA LEU A 51 -9.43 -1.85 -4.43
C LEU A 51 -9.55 -2.53 -5.80
N TYR A 52 -10.76 -2.95 -6.20
CA TYR A 52 -10.98 -3.47 -7.55
C TYR A 52 -10.80 -2.39 -8.63
N LYS A 53 -11.24 -1.15 -8.38
CA LYS A 53 -10.97 -0.04 -9.31
C LYS A 53 -9.47 0.25 -9.42
N LEU A 54 -8.74 0.25 -8.30
CA LEU A 54 -7.27 0.37 -8.33
C LEU A 54 -6.63 -0.79 -9.11
N TRP A 55 -7.07 -2.02 -8.86
CA TRP A 55 -6.58 -3.19 -9.60
C TRP A 55 -6.81 -3.03 -11.10
N ALA A 56 -8.02 -2.65 -11.53
CA ALA A 56 -8.34 -2.52 -12.95
C ALA A 56 -7.53 -1.42 -13.67
N ASN A 57 -7.20 -0.33 -12.99
CA ASN A 57 -6.57 0.85 -13.61
C ASN A 57 -5.04 0.87 -13.54
N PHE A 58 -4.41 0.04 -12.72
CA PHE A 58 -2.97 0.09 -12.45
C PHE A 58 -2.28 -1.25 -12.71
N GLN A 59 -2.40 -1.76 -13.94
CA GLN A 59 -1.81 -3.05 -14.37
C GLN A 59 -0.45 -2.96 -15.06
N THR A 60 0.02 -1.76 -15.39
CA THR A 60 1.34 -1.54 -15.99
C THR A 60 2.15 -0.58 -15.14
N ASP A 61 3.48 -0.64 -15.23
CA ASP A 61 4.39 0.34 -14.63
C ASP A 61 4.54 1.62 -15.47
N GLN A 62 5.46 2.51 -15.09
CA GLN A 62 5.70 3.77 -15.81
C GLN A 62 6.35 3.57 -17.20
N ALA A 63 6.97 2.42 -17.45
CA ALA A 63 7.52 2.06 -18.74
C ALA A 63 6.50 1.31 -19.63
N GLY A 64 5.27 1.11 -19.15
CA GLY A 64 4.23 0.36 -19.84
C GLY A 64 4.38 -1.16 -19.74
N LEU A 65 5.29 -1.66 -18.90
CA LEU A 65 5.45 -3.11 -18.69
C LEU A 65 4.39 -3.63 -17.73
N ALA A 66 3.87 -4.83 -17.98
CA ALA A 66 2.87 -5.46 -17.14
C ALA A 66 3.39 -5.67 -15.69
N LEU A 67 2.49 -5.48 -14.73
CA LEU A 67 2.69 -5.80 -13.32
C LEU A 67 2.14 -7.19 -12.96
N ASP A 68 1.33 -7.78 -13.85
CA ASP A 68 0.70 -9.10 -13.70
C ASP A 68 -0.02 -9.26 -12.35
N ILE A 69 -0.73 -8.22 -11.90
CA ILE A 69 -1.43 -8.24 -10.61
C ILE A 69 -2.69 -9.09 -10.75
N PRO A 70 -2.77 -10.26 -10.08
CA PRO A 70 -3.94 -11.09 -10.22
C PRO A 70 -5.13 -10.45 -9.49
N TRP A 71 -6.34 -10.67 -9.99
CA TRP A 71 -7.57 -10.11 -9.39
C TRP A 71 -7.75 -10.53 -7.91
N ILE A 72 -7.25 -11.72 -7.54
CA ILE A 72 -7.30 -12.25 -6.17
C ILE A 72 -6.43 -11.43 -5.19
N ALA A 73 -5.50 -10.60 -5.68
CA ALA A 73 -4.67 -9.73 -4.85
C ALA A 73 -5.49 -8.77 -3.98
N VAL A 74 -6.72 -8.42 -4.40
CA VAL A 74 -7.67 -7.63 -3.59
C VAL A 74 -8.04 -8.37 -2.31
N ALA A 75 -8.52 -9.61 -2.44
CA ALA A 75 -8.91 -10.43 -1.29
C ALA A 75 -7.69 -10.81 -0.45
N ASP A 76 -6.59 -11.21 -1.08
CA ASP A 76 -5.34 -11.55 -0.38
C ASP A 76 -4.82 -10.39 0.47
N LEU A 77 -4.90 -9.16 -0.02
CA LEU A 77 -4.51 -7.97 0.73
C LEU A 77 -5.45 -7.69 1.91
N LEU A 78 -6.76 -7.66 1.66
CA LEU A 78 -7.76 -7.36 2.70
C LEU A 78 -7.73 -8.36 3.86
N LEU A 79 -7.58 -9.64 3.53
CA LEU A 79 -7.54 -10.74 4.49
C LEU A 79 -6.14 -10.98 5.06
N SER A 80 -5.13 -10.23 4.60
CA SER A 80 -3.79 -10.31 5.16
C SER A 80 -3.71 -9.63 6.52
N GLY A 81 -2.63 -9.93 7.24
CA GLY A 81 -2.22 -9.15 8.39
C GLY A 81 -1.65 -7.77 8.06
N LEU A 82 -1.88 -7.17 6.89
CA LEU A 82 -1.52 -5.77 6.59
C LEU A 82 -2.69 -4.79 6.83
N CYS A 83 -3.91 -5.29 6.65
CA CYS A 83 -5.16 -4.57 6.82
C CYS A 83 -5.91 -5.03 8.07
N ARG A 84 -6.86 -4.22 8.51
CA ARG A 84 -7.86 -4.57 9.53
C ARG A 84 -9.20 -4.02 9.12
N GLU A 85 -10.26 -4.78 9.35
CA GLU A 85 -11.62 -4.29 9.20
C GLU A 85 -11.95 -3.33 10.35
N VAL A 86 -12.51 -2.17 10.02
CA VAL A 86 -12.89 -1.11 10.96
C VAL A 86 -14.38 -0.76 10.90
N GLY A 87 -15.10 -1.33 9.94
CA GLY A 87 -16.55 -1.23 9.76
C GLY A 87 -16.98 -2.18 8.64
N HIS A 88 -18.28 -2.28 8.38
CA HIS A 88 -18.80 -3.16 7.32
C HIS A 88 -18.12 -2.84 5.98
N GLU A 89 -17.35 -3.79 5.45
CA GLU A 89 -16.59 -3.65 4.19
C GLU A 89 -15.64 -2.44 4.14
N LEU A 90 -15.29 -1.91 5.31
CA LEU A 90 -14.39 -0.77 5.47
C LEU A 90 -13.14 -1.23 6.20
N TYR A 91 -12.00 -1.07 5.55
CA TYR A 91 -10.70 -1.53 6.05
C TYR A 91 -9.72 -0.37 6.14
N GLU A 92 -8.76 -0.53 7.04
CA GLU A 92 -7.60 0.35 7.14
C GLU A 92 -6.33 -0.47 7.13
N MET A 93 -5.29 0.07 6.50
CA MET A 93 -3.95 -0.48 6.60
C MET A 93 -3.29 0.01 7.89
N ASP A 94 -2.52 -0.86 8.56
CA ASP A 94 -1.73 -0.47 9.73
C ASP A 94 -0.87 0.77 9.41
N THR A 95 -0.91 1.81 10.25
CA THR A 95 -0.29 3.11 9.96
C THR A 95 1.21 3.00 9.66
N THR A 96 1.93 2.12 10.35
CA THR A 96 3.39 1.96 10.13
C THR A 96 3.66 1.16 8.86
N VAL A 97 2.84 0.15 8.57
CA VAL A 97 2.87 -0.61 7.31
C VAL A 97 2.56 0.30 6.13
N ARG A 98 1.47 1.07 6.18
CA ARG A 98 1.06 2.02 5.15
C ARG A 98 2.20 2.99 4.82
N ARG A 99 2.79 3.61 5.84
CA ARG A 99 3.92 4.54 5.65
C ARG A 99 5.14 3.85 5.04
N GLU A 100 5.45 2.63 5.44
CA GLU A 100 6.57 1.88 4.85
C GLU A 100 6.31 1.54 3.38
N LEU A 101 5.10 1.09 3.03
CA LEU A 101 4.71 0.80 1.64
C LEU A 101 4.74 2.06 0.76
N LEU A 102 4.29 3.21 1.27
CA LEU A 102 4.39 4.49 0.55
C LEU A 102 5.85 4.93 0.35
N ASN A 103 6.70 4.74 1.36
CA ASN A 103 8.13 5.01 1.23
C ASN A 103 8.79 4.09 0.20
N GLN A 104 8.37 2.82 0.12
CA GLN A 104 8.86 1.87 -0.89
C GLN A 104 8.35 2.23 -2.28
N LEU A 105 7.06 2.57 -2.44
CA LEU A 105 6.47 3.08 -3.69
C LEU A 105 7.27 4.24 -4.28
N GLN A 106 7.63 5.23 -3.44
CA GLN A 106 8.38 6.40 -3.88
C GLN A 106 9.80 6.06 -4.36
N LYS A 107 10.40 4.99 -3.83
CA LYS A 107 11.77 4.56 -4.14
C LYS A 107 11.84 3.48 -5.22
N GLU A 108 10.70 2.87 -5.55
CA GLU A 108 10.62 1.79 -6.52
C GLU A 108 10.85 2.33 -7.93
N GLN A 109 11.81 1.74 -8.66
CA GLN A 109 12.24 2.22 -9.97
C GLN A 109 11.12 2.15 -11.01
N ARG A 110 10.25 1.14 -10.90
CA ARG A 110 9.08 0.96 -11.77
C ARG A 110 8.02 2.06 -11.58
N PHE A 111 8.06 2.79 -10.46
CA PHE A 111 7.03 3.73 -10.04
C PHE A 111 7.60 5.12 -9.73
N GLY A 112 7.95 5.37 -8.47
CA GLY A 112 8.37 6.68 -7.99
C GLY A 112 7.24 7.71 -7.95
N SER A 113 7.63 8.99 -7.90
CA SER A 113 6.72 10.13 -7.83
C SER A 113 5.63 10.17 -8.92
N PRO A 114 5.89 9.80 -10.19
CA PRO A 114 4.85 9.79 -11.22
C PRO A 114 3.65 8.90 -10.86
N ARG A 115 3.89 7.73 -10.24
CA ARG A 115 2.80 6.85 -9.81
C ARG A 115 1.98 7.48 -8.69
N ILE A 116 2.62 8.18 -7.76
CA ILE A 116 1.94 8.88 -6.66
C ILE A 116 0.97 9.93 -7.22
N GLN A 117 1.40 10.68 -8.24
CA GLN A 117 0.54 11.67 -8.91
C GLN A 117 -0.67 11.01 -9.58
N GLN A 118 -0.46 9.92 -10.33
CA GLN A 118 -1.55 9.18 -10.97
C GLN A 118 -2.55 8.60 -9.97
N LEU A 119 -2.08 8.08 -8.83
CA LEU A 119 -2.94 7.62 -7.75
C LEU A 119 -3.74 8.78 -7.15
N ALA A 120 -3.13 9.95 -6.95
CA ALA A 120 -3.83 11.13 -6.46
C ALA A 120 -4.95 11.58 -7.42
N GLU A 121 -4.64 11.69 -8.72
CA GLU A 121 -5.59 12.05 -9.76
C GLU A 121 -6.75 11.05 -9.83
N PHE A 122 -6.45 9.75 -9.80
CA PHE A 122 -7.43 8.68 -9.80
C PHE A 122 -8.37 8.74 -8.59
N ILE A 123 -7.82 8.85 -7.37
CA ILE A 123 -8.64 8.91 -6.15
C ILE A 123 -9.53 10.16 -6.13
N LEU A 124 -9.01 11.31 -6.58
CA LEU A 124 -9.81 12.54 -6.68
C LEU A 124 -10.95 12.40 -7.69
N ALA A 125 -10.73 11.70 -8.80
CA ALA A 125 -11.77 11.42 -9.78
C ALA A 125 -12.85 10.48 -9.21
N ASP A 126 -12.44 9.39 -8.55
CA ASP A 126 -13.37 8.40 -7.98
C ASP A 126 -14.28 9.02 -6.92
N ILE A 127 -13.73 9.85 -6.02
CA ILE A 127 -14.52 10.57 -5.00
C ILE A 127 -15.54 11.51 -5.65
N ARG A 128 -15.21 12.16 -6.77
CA ARG A 128 -16.15 13.05 -7.48
C ARG A 128 -17.28 12.28 -8.15
N SER A 129 -16.97 11.11 -8.72
CA SER A 129 -17.96 10.25 -9.36
C SER A 129 -18.90 9.55 -8.38
N ALA A 130 -18.48 9.33 -7.12
CA ALA A 130 -19.32 8.75 -6.08
C ALA A 130 -20.33 9.76 -5.47
N ASN A 131 -20.15 11.05 -5.71
CA ASN A 131 -20.96 12.15 -5.14
C ASN A 131 -21.86 12.85 -6.19
N GLY A 132 -21.94 12.34 -7.41
CA GLY A 132 -22.81 12.84 -8.49
C GLY A 132 -23.84 11.79 -8.87
#